data_AF-A0A1F3BL99-F1
#
_entry.id   AF-A0A1F3BL99-F1
#
_cell.length_a   1.000
_cell.length_b   1.000
_cell.length_c   1.000
_cell.angle_alpha   90.00
_cell.angle_beta   90.00
_cell.angle_gamma   90.00
#
_symmetry.space_group_name_H-M   'P 1'
#
loop_
_entity.id
_entity.type
_entity.pdbx_description
1 polymer ?
#
loop_
_entity_poly.entity_id
_entity_poly.type
_entity_poly.pdbx_seq_one_letter_code
_entity_poly.pdbx_strand_id
1 'polypeptide(L)'
;MRSPDPRRDRILLGGWLLAVFLASAVTDLLVLTAALAASMLLLRRGLVRNMRRVALSVVPVTALLSLLSFAVSWIARGAIPDVAPFAALGLRAVMISFLTFSALDRVNLFRALAPWPTPTRLLVVTLAQIHALRLLLTESLLGLKSRLVRKPGTIDVVRGAGGITGALFSLSARNARDVSDAMRSRGF
;
A
#
# COMPACT_ATOMS: atom_id res chain seq x y z
N MET A 1 -12.64 -27.99 7.48
CA MET A 1 -11.76 -26.81 7.35
C MET A 1 -11.73 -26.10 8.70
N ARG A 2 -10.61 -26.08 9.43
CA ARG A 2 -10.52 -25.38 10.72
C ARG A 2 -10.71 -23.88 10.47
N SER A 3 -11.74 -23.28 11.06
CA SER A 3 -11.92 -21.83 11.07
C SER A 3 -10.64 -21.19 11.64
N PRO A 4 -9.90 -20.38 10.87
CA PRO A 4 -8.65 -19.82 11.35
C PRO A 4 -8.90 -18.90 12.55
N ASP A 5 -8.10 -19.05 13.60
CA ASP A 5 -8.27 -18.35 14.88
C ASP A 5 -7.99 -16.83 14.73
N PRO A 6 -8.95 -15.94 15.08
CA PRO A 6 -8.77 -14.49 15.00
C PRO A 6 -7.66 -13.94 15.92
N ARG A 7 -7.18 -14.71 16.91
CA ARG A 7 -6.04 -14.31 17.74
C ARG A 7 -4.73 -14.34 16.94
N ARG A 8 -4.58 -15.30 16.03
CA ARG A 8 -3.38 -15.47 15.21
C ARG A 8 -3.17 -14.27 14.29
N ASP A 9 -4.23 -13.82 13.61
CA ASP A 9 -4.16 -12.68 12.69
C ASP A 9 -3.80 -11.37 13.41
N ARG A 10 -4.25 -11.22 14.67
CA ARG A 10 -3.89 -10.09 15.54
C ARG A 10 -2.43 -10.11 15.96
N ILE A 11 -1.94 -11.27 16.41
CA ILE A 11 -0.53 -11.42 16.79
C ILE A 11 0.38 -11.17 15.58
N LEU A 12 -0.01 -11.63 14.39
CA LEU A 12 0.74 -11.37 13.17
C LEU A 12 0.74 -9.88 12.80
N LEU A 13 -0.39 -9.19 12.92
CA LEU A 13 -0.47 -7.76 12.66
C LEU A 13 0.35 -6.95 13.67
N GLY A 14 0.25 -7.26 14.97
CA GLY A 14 1.02 -6.61 16.02
C GLY A 14 2.52 -6.89 15.90
N GLY A 15 2.88 -8.13 15.59
CA GLY A 15 4.27 -8.54 15.32
C GLY A 15 4.84 -7.84 14.08
N TRP A 16 4.03 -7.65 13.03
CA TRP A 16 4.43 -6.87 11.86
C TRP A 16 4.66 -5.39 12.21
N LEU A 17 3.75 -4.76 12.95
CA LEU A 17 3.91 -3.36 13.39
C LEU A 17 5.18 -3.18 14.23
N LEU A 18 5.41 -4.07 15.18
CA LEU A 18 6.62 -4.06 16.01
C LEU A 18 7.88 -4.26 15.16
N ALA A 19 7.86 -5.21 14.23
CA ALA A 19 9.00 -5.47 13.34
C ALA A 19 9.32 -4.26 12.45
N VAL A 20 8.31 -3.58 11.90
CA VAL A 20 8.50 -2.36 11.11
C VAL A 20 9.03 -1.21 11.97
N PHE A 21 8.52 -1.06 13.19
CA PHE A 21 9.02 -0.05 14.12
C PHE A 21 10.51 -0.28 14.46
N LEU A 22 10.88 -1.52 14.83
CA LEU A 22 12.26 -1.89 15.10
C LEU A 22 13.15 -1.72 13.86
N ALA A 23 12.66 -2.14 12.69
CA ALA A 23 13.35 -1.92 11.40
C ALA A 23 13.68 -0.45 11.14
N SER A 24 12.75 0.44 11.52
CA SER A 24 12.91 1.89 11.35
C SER A 24 13.97 2.47 12.29
N ALA A 25 14.05 1.96 13.52
CA ALA A 25 14.96 2.46 14.55
C ALA A 25 16.42 2.01 14.36
N VAL A 26 16.67 0.89 13.67
CA VAL A 26 18.03 0.37 13.46
C VAL A 26 18.75 1.17 12.38
N THR A 27 19.94 1.68 12.72
CA THR A 27 20.82 2.44 11.81
C THR A 27 22.00 1.61 11.31
N ASP A 28 22.44 0.62 12.07
CA ASP A 28 23.60 -0.21 11.74
C ASP A 28 23.32 -1.14 10.53
N LEU A 29 24.21 -1.07 9.54
CA LEU A 29 24.13 -1.84 8.31
C LEU A 29 24.26 -3.36 8.55
N LEU A 30 25.12 -3.78 9.47
CA LEU A 30 25.30 -5.20 9.80
C LEU A 30 24.05 -5.77 10.46
N VAL A 31 23.45 -5.00 11.37
CA VAL A 31 22.20 -5.40 12.04
C VAL A 31 21.05 -5.47 11.03
N LEU A 32 20.96 -4.52 10.09
CA LEU A 32 19.94 -4.53 9.04
C LEU A 32 20.08 -5.72 8.09
N THR A 33 21.30 -6.05 7.66
CA THR A 33 21.54 -7.20 6.75
C THR A 33 21.22 -8.51 7.46
N ALA A 34 21.66 -8.67 8.72
CA ALA A 34 21.34 -9.83 9.54
C ALA A 34 19.83 -9.95 9.80
N ALA A 35 19.14 -8.85 10.14
CA ALA A 35 17.70 -8.83 10.35
C ALA A 35 16.92 -9.17 9.08
N LEU A 36 17.36 -8.65 7.93
CA LEU A 36 16.77 -8.97 6.64
C LEU A 36 16.94 -10.47 6.34
N ALA A 37 18.16 -11.01 6.48
CA ALA A 37 18.42 -12.44 6.27
C ALA A 37 17.58 -13.32 7.20
N ALA A 38 17.51 -12.97 8.49
CA ALA A 38 16.65 -13.66 9.46
C ALA A 38 15.17 -13.62 9.06
N SER A 39 14.67 -12.45 8.62
CA SER A 39 13.28 -12.30 8.18
C SER A 39 12.98 -13.16 6.94
N MET A 40 13.91 -13.25 5.99
CA MET A 40 13.79 -14.12 4.81
C MET A 40 13.75 -15.60 5.21
N LEU A 41 14.59 -16.01 6.16
CA LEU A 41 14.65 -17.39 6.65
C LEU A 41 13.40 -17.79 7.44
N LEU A 42 12.78 -16.86 8.17
CA LEU A 42 11.52 -17.07 8.88
C LEU A 42 10.30 -17.06 7.94
N LEU A 43 10.34 -16.24 6.89
CA LEU A 43 9.22 -16.00 5.98
C LEU A 43 9.42 -16.65 4.60
N ARG A 44 9.97 -17.86 4.54
CA ARG A 44 10.27 -18.58 3.28
C ARG A 44 9.07 -18.75 2.34
N ARG A 45 7.88 -18.97 2.89
CA ARG A 45 6.65 -19.12 2.09
C ARG A 45 6.31 -17.81 1.40
N GLY A 46 6.40 -17.80 0.06
CA GLY A 46 6.14 -16.63 -0.78
C GLY A 46 7.34 -15.71 -0.97
N LEU A 47 8.54 -16.10 -0.51
CA LEU A 47 9.73 -15.25 -0.55
C LEU A 47 10.03 -14.70 -1.94
N VAL A 48 10.07 -15.57 -2.96
CA VAL A 48 10.39 -15.16 -4.34
C VAL A 48 9.36 -14.18 -4.88
N ARG A 49 8.07 -14.42 -4.61
CA ARG A 49 6.98 -13.53 -5.03
C ARG A 49 7.07 -12.17 -4.36
N ASN A 50 7.33 -12.15 -3.05
CA ASN A 50 7.44 -10.92 -2.26
C ASN A 50 8.69 -10.13 -2.63
N MET A 51 9.82 -10.82 -2.80
CA MET A 51 11.06 -10.20 -3.24
C MET A 51 10.91 -9.60 -4.64
N ARG A 52 10.25 -10.30 -5.56
CA ARG A 52 9.96 -9.75 -6.90
C ARG A 52 9.08 -8.50 -6.82
N ARG A 53 8.07 -8.47 -5.94
CA ARG A 53 7.25 -7.26 -5.72
C ARG A 53 8.12 -6.11 -5.21
N VAL A 54 8.93 -6.34 -4.17
CA VAL A 54 9.85 -5.33 -3.62
C VAL A 54 10.83 -4.81 -4.69
N ALA A 55 11.44 -5.72 -5.46
CA ALA A 55 12.38 -5.37 -6.52
C ALA A 55 11.73 -4.52 -7.62
N LEU A 56 10.49 -4.81 -7.99
CA LEU A 56 9.79 -4.06 -9.04
C LEU A 56 9.19 -2.74 -8.55
N SER A 57 8.76 -2.64 -7.29
CA SER A 57 8.05 -1.46 -6.79
C SER A 57 8.92 -0.50 -6.00
N VAL A 58 9.83 -1.01 -5.16
CA VAL A 58 10.52 -0.21 -4.13
C VAL A 58 11.93 0.13 -4.57
N VAL A 59 12.69 -0.87 -5.04
CA VAL A 59 14.08 -0.67 -5.48
C VAL A 59 14.25 0.45 -6.50
N PRO A 60 13.44 0.58 -7.58
CA PRO A 60 13.65 1.68 -8.54
C PRO A 60 13.43 3.06 -7.91
N VAL A 61 12.41 3.19 -7.05
CA VAL A 61 12.12 4.46 -6.37
C VAL A 61 13.23 4.80 -5.38
N THR A 62 13.64 3.83 -4.56
CA THR A 62 14.70 4.04 -3.57
C THR A 62 16.06 4.29 -4.21
N ALA A 63 16.38 3.59 -5.31
CA ALA A 63 17.60 3.84 -6.08
C ALA A 63 17.60 5.25 -6.67
N LEU A 64 16.49 5.68 -7.28
CA LEU A 64 16.35 7.03 -7.81
C LEU A 64 16.54 8.09 -6.72
N LEU A 65 15.86 7.94 -5.58
CA LEU A 65 16.00 8.86 -4.44
C LEU A 65 17.42 8.88 -3.88
N SER A 66 18.07 7.72 -3.81
CA SER A 66 19.46 7.60 -3.34
C SER A 66 20.43 8.30 -4.30
N LEU A 67 20.26 8.11 -5.61
CA LEU A 67 21.07 8.76 -6.65
C LEU A 67 20.88 10.28 -6.65
N LEU A 68 19.64 10.76 -6.53
CA LEU A 68 19.35 12.19 -6.44
C LEU A 68 20.00 12.79 -5.18
N SER A 69 19.87 12.12 -4.04
CA SER A 69 20.45 12.56 -2.77
C SER A 69 21.99 12.56 -2.82
N PHE A 70 22.58 11.58 -3.49
CA PHE A 70 24.01 11.50 -3.74
C PHE A 70 24.48 12.65 -4.64
N ALA A 71 23.81 12.90 -5.76
CA ALA A 71 24.14 13.97 -6.70
C ALA A 71 24.07 15.35 -6.03
N VAL A 72 23.00 15.62 -5.26
CA VAL A 72 22.87 16.87 -4.49
C VAL A 72 23.98 17.00 -3.46
N SER A 73 24.31 15.92 -2.74
CA SER A 73 25.38 15.94 -1.73
C SER A 73 26.76 16.18 -2.35
N TRP A 74 27.00 15.61 -3.53
CA TRP A 74 28.25 15.77 -4.27
C TRP A 74 28.41 17.22 -4.76
N ILE A 75 27.37 17.80 -5.36
CA ILE A 75 27.37 19.19 -5.82
C ILE A 75 27.56 20.16 -4.64
N ALA A 76 26.87 19.91 -3.52
CA ALA A 76 26.92 20.80 -2.37
C ALA A 76 28.25 20.79 -1.61
N ARG A 77 28.95 19.64 -1.55
CA ARG A 77 30.17 19.49 -0.74
C ARG A 77 31.46 19.41 -1.56
N GLY A 78 31.38 19.24 -2.89
CA GLY A 78 32.55 19.09 -3.76
C GLY A 78 33.37 17.82 -3.53
N ALA A 79 32.92 16.91 -2.65
CA ALA A 79 33.59 15.66 -2.30
C ALA A 79 32.63 14.48 -2.46
N ILE A 80 33.18 13.29 -2.68
CA ILE A 80 32.40 12.04 -2.79
C ILE A 80 31.76 11.74 -1.42
N PRO A 81 30.41 11.72 -1.33
CA PRO A 81 29.72 11.39 -0.08
C PRO A 81 29.98 9.95 0.38
N ASP A 82 29.95 9.72 1.69
CA ASP A 82 29.95 8.36 2.25
C ASP A 82 28.71 7.59 1.75
N VAL A 83 28.93 6.36 1.28
CA VAL A 83 27.92 5.48 0.70
C VAL A 83 27.12 4.71 1.76
N ALA A 84 27.69 4.55 2.96
CA ALA A 84 27.07 3.79 4.06
C ALA A 84 25.64 4.24 4.41
N PRO A 85 25.31 5.53 4.57
CA PRO A 85 23.95 5.96 4.91
C PRO A 85 22.94 5.68 3.79
N PHE A 86 23.34 5.79 2.51
CA PHE A 86 22.47 5.49 1.38
C PHE A 86 22.18 3.99 1.28
N ALA A 87 23.18 3.16 1.52
CA ALA A 87 23.02 1.70 1.58
C ALA A 87 22.09 1.28 2.73
N ALA A 88 22.27 1.85 3.93
CA ALA A 88 21.40 1.57 5.08
C ALA A 88 19.95 1.97 4.81
N LEU A 89 19.72 3.12 4.16
CA LEU A 89 18.39 3.58 3.76
C LEU A 89 17.74 2.64 2.74
N GLY A 90 18.49 2.23 1.72
CA GLY A 90 18.04 1.26 0.72
C GLY A 90 17.64 -0.07 1.34
N LEU A 91 18.50 -0.60 2.22
CA LEU A 91 18.30 -1.87 2.88
C LEU A 91 17.09 -1.83 3.83
N ARG A 92 16.92 -0.74 4.58
CA ARG A 92 15.75 -0.50 5.45
C ARG A 92 14.47 -0.46 4.63
N ALA A 93 14.46 0.25 3.50
CA ALA A 93 13.29 0.33 2.62
C ALA A 93 12.92 -1.06 2.07
N VAL A 94 13.91 -1.85 1.63
CA VAL A 94 13.71 -3.23 1.17
C VAL A 94 13.16 -4.11 2.29
N MET A 95 13.72 -4.02 3.50
CA MET A 95 13.28 -4.82 4.65
C MET A 95 11.84 -4.51 5.06
N ILE A 96 11.50 -3.22 5.24
CA ILE A 96 10.14 -2.80 5.60
C ILE A 96 9.15 -3.23 4.52
N SER A 97 9.51 -3.08 3.24
CA SER A 97 8.65 -3.47 2.13
C SER A 97 8.44 -4.99 2.07
N PHE A 98 9.50 -5.77 2.28
CA PHE A 98 9.41 -7.24 2.33
C PHE A 98 8.52 -7.72 3.48
N LEU A 99 8.68 -7.14 4.67
CA LEU A 99 7.83 -7.42 5.83
C LEU A 99 6.38 -7.07 5.55
N THR A 100 6.13 -5.93 4.90
CA THR A 100 4.79 -5.46 4.54
C THR A 100 4.11 -6.38 3.54
N PHE A 101 4.75 -6.74 2.42
CA PHE A 101 4.15 -7.70 1.47
C PHE A 101 3.93 -9.07 2.10
N SER A 102 4.84 -9.51 2.97
CA SER A 102 4.69 -10.78 3.68
C SER A 102 3.53 -10.77 4.69
N ALA A 103 3.29 -9.63 5.35
CA ALA A 103 2.13 -9.45 6.21
C ALA A 103 0.83 -9.40 5.41
N LEU A 104 0.79 -8.66 4.30
CA LEU A 104 -0.39 -8.55 3.43
C LEU A 104 -0.85 -9.92 2.87
N ASP A 105 0.09 -10.80 2.53
CA ASP A 105 -0.24 -12.14 2.03
C ASP A 105 -0.76 -13.09 3.14
N ARG A 106 -0.56 -12.76 4.42
CA ARG A 106 -0.81 -13.68 5.55
C ARG A 106 -1.87 -13.20 6.54
N VAL A 107 -2.09 -11.89 6.64
CA VAL A 107 -3.00 -11.29 7.61
C VAL A 107 -4.35 -11.01 6.97
N ASN A 108 -5.40 -11.60 7.52
CA ASN A 108 -6.76 -11.21 7.17
C ASN A 108 -7.18 -9.99 8.02
N LEU A 109 -7.25 -8.82 7.39
CA LEU A 109 -7.53 -7.56 8.09
C LEU A 109 -8.91 -7.53 8.76
N PHE A 110 -9.94 -8.17 8.17
CA PHE A 110 -11.26 -8.27 8.80
C PHE A 110 -11.21 -9.05 10.11
N ARG A 111 -10.43 -10.14 10.16
CA ARG A 111 -10.27 -10.94 11.36
C ARG A 111 -9.40 -10.26 12.41
N ALA A 112 -8.36 -9.57 11.97
CA ALA A 112 -7.49 -8.82 12.86
C ALA A 112 -8.25 -7.68 13.57
N LEU A 113 -9.16 -7.01 12.86
CA LEU A 113 -9.94 -5.88 13.37
C LEU A 113 -11.28 -6.28 14.02
N ALA A 114 -11.69 -7.54 13.94
CA ALA A 114 -12.96 -8.05 14.48
C ALA A 114 -13.34 -7.58 15.90
N PRO A 115 -12.42 -7.49 16.90
CA PRO A 115 -12.80 -7.02 18.25
C PRO A 115 -13.13 -5.52 18.30
N TRP A 116 -12.77 -4.75 17.28
CA TRP A 116 -12.99 -3.31 17.24
C TRP A 116 -14.10 -2.98 16.23
N PRO A 117 -15.30 -2.60 16.70
CA PRO A 117 -16.47 -2.43 15.84
C PRO A 117 -16.33 -1.24 14.89
N THR A 118 -15.67 -0.16 15.31
CA THR A 118 -15.47 1.05 14.49
C THR A 118 -14.58 0.80 13.27
N PRO A 119 -13.33 0.29 13.41
CA PRO A 119 -12.48 0.03 12.25
C PRO A 119 -13.01 -1.09 11.36
N THR A 120 -13.72 -2.08 11.92
CA THR A 120 -14.40 -3.11 11.12
C THR A 120 -15.51 -2.50 10.27
N ARG A 121 -16.35 -1.62 10.85
CA ARG A 121 -17.38 -0.88 10.10
C ARG A 121 -16.76 -0.04 8.99
N LEU A 122 -15.71 0.73 9.30
CA LEU A 122 -14.99 1.52 8.30
C LEU A 122 -14.40 0.63 7.19
N LEU A 123 -13.81 -0.51 7.52
CA LEU A 123 -13.25 -1.42 6.54
C LEU A 123 -14.32 -1.97 5.59
N VAL A 124 -15.48 -2.37 6.12
CA VAL A 124 -16.61 -2.86 5.32
C VAL A 124 -17.13 -1.75 4.39
N VAL A 125 -17.39 -0.56 4.93
CA VAL A 125 -17.90 0.57 4.15
C VAL A 125 -16.89 0.97 3.06
N THR A 126 -15.62 1.11 3.40
CA THR A 126 -14.58 1.48 2.42
C THR A 126 -14.44 0.45 1.31
N LEU A 127 -14.47 -0.86 1.61
CA LEU A 127 -14.41 -1.89 0.58
C LEU A 127 -15.65 -1.89 -0.33
N ALA A 128 -16.84 -1.67 0.23
CA ALA A 128 -18.06 -1.50 -0.56
C ALA A 128 -17.95 -0.27 -1.50
N GLN A 129 -17.46 0.86 -0.99
CA GLN A 129 -17.24 2.06 -1.80
C GLN A 129 -16.18 1.85 -2.89
N ILE A 130 -15.07 1.17 -2.61
CA ILE A 130 -14.05 0.84 -3.61
C ILE A 130 -14.67 0.00 -4.73
N HIS A 131 -15.51 -0.98 -4.40
CA HIS A 131 -16.15 -1.82 -5.41
C HIS A 131 -17.13 -1.01 -6.27
N ALA A 132 -18.00 -0.21 -5.64
CA ALA A 132 -18.96 0.64 -6.35
C ALA A 132 -18.26 1.67 -7.27
N LEU A 133 -17.22 2.34 -6.77
CA LEU A 133 -16.48 3.33 -7.55
C LEU A 133 -15.70 2.69 -8.71
N ARG A 134 -15.18 1.47 -8.53
CA ARG A 134 -14.56 0.72 -9.64
C ARG A 134 -15.57 0.40 -10.74
N LEU A 135 -16.77 -0.04 -10.37
CA LEU A 135 -17.84 -0.31 -11.32
C LEU A 135 -18.22 0.96 -12.10
N LEU A 136 -18.47 2.06 -11.39
CA LEU A 136 -18.81 3.34 -12.00
C LEU A 136 -17.70 3.89 -12.90
N LEU A 137 -16.44 3.70 -12.51
CA LEU A 137 -15.30 4.06 -13.34
C LEU A 137 -15.30 3.24 -14.64
N THR A 138 -15.52 1.92 -14.55
CA THR A 138 -15.59 1.08 -15.75
C THR A 138 -16.75 1.45 -16.67
N GLU A 139 -17.92 1.76 -16.13
CA GLU A 139 -19.09 2.23 -16.89
C GLU A 139 -18.82 3.60 -17.53
N SER A 140 -18.18 4.51 -16.81
CA SER A 140 -17.80 5.83 -17.32
C SER A 140 -16.82 5.72 -18.49
N LEU A 141 -15.83 4.82 -18.40
CA LEU A 141 -14.88 4.56 -19.48
C LEU A 141 -15.57 3.91 -20.69
N LEU A 142 -16.56 3.03 -20.48
CA LEU A 142 -17.37 2.48 -21.56
C LEU A 142 -18.22 3.55 -22.24
N GLY A 143 -18.83 4.46 -21.46
CA GLY A 143 -19.56 5.62 -21.99
C GLY A 143 -18.67 6.58 -22.78
N LEU A 144 -17.40 6.76 -22.38
CA LEU A 144 -16.44 7.52 -23.17
C LEU A 144 -16.12 6.81 -24.49
N LYS A 145 -15.94 5.49 -24.45
CA LYS A 145 -15.67 4.68 -25.64
C LYS A 145 -16.84 4.70 -26.63
N SER A 146 -18.10 4.73 -26.16
CA SER A 146 -19.26 4.77 -27.06
C SER A 146 -19.45 6.12 -27.75
N ARG A 147 -18.98 7.22 -27.13
CA ARG A 147 -19.07 8.58 -27.69
C ARG A 147 -17.98 8.90 -28.70
N LEU A 148 -16.93 8.08 -28.78
CA LEU A 148 -15.82 8.26 -29.70
C LEU A 148 -15.92 7.26 -30.85
N VAL A 149 -15.78 7.75 -32.08
CA VAL A 149 -15.76 6.92 -33.29
C VAL A 149 -14.52 6.00 -33.31
N ARG A 150 -13.48 6.35 -32.56
CA ARG A 150 -12.22 5.59 -32.43
C ARG A 150 -11.98 5.13 -31.00
N LYS A 151 -11.10 4.13 -30.82
CA LYS A 151 -10.67 3.71 -29.48
C LYS A 151 -10.04 4.91 -28.75
N PRO A 152 -10.46 5.22 -27.50
CA PRO A 152 -9.94 6.36 -26.76
C PRO A 152 -8.42 6.24 -26.55
N GLY A 153 -7.69 7.30 -26.90
CA GLY A 153 -6.27 7.41 -26.61
C GLY A 153 -6.02 7.83 -25.15
N THR A 154 -4.77 7.74 -24.68
CA THR A 154 -4.38 8.18 -23.33
C THR A 154 -4.74 9.64 -23.06
N ILE A 155 -4.57 10.51 -24.05
CA ILE A 155 -4.92 11.93 -23.97
C ILE A 155 -6.43 12.13 -23.78
N ASP A 156 -7.25 11.35 -24.49
CA ASP A 156 -8.72 11.41 -24.39
C ASP A 156 -9.19 10.97 -23.00
N VAL A 157 -8.57 9.91 -22.46
CA VAL A 157 -8.82 9.43 -21.08
C VAL A 157 -8.43 10.50 -20.07
N VAL A 158 -7.26 11.14 -20.20
CA VAL A 158 -6.81 12.18 -19.27
C VAL A 158 -7.72 13.41 -19.33
N ARG A 159 -8.13 13.84 -20.53
CA ARG A 159 -9.08 14.95 -20.70
C ARG A 159 -10.45 14.62 -20.09
N GLY A 160 -10.91 13.38 -20.23
CA GLY A 160 -12.14 12.90 -19.59
C GLY A 160 -12.02 12.64 -18.09
N ALA A 161 -10.81 12.42 -17.57
CA ALA A 161 -10.57 12.03 -16.19
C ALA A 161 -11.04 13.10 -15.20
N GLY A 162 -10.90 14.38 -15.52
CA GLY A 162 -11.39 15.47 -14.66
C GLY A 162 -12.91 15.40 -14.46
N GLY A 163 -13.67 15.23 -15.55
CA GLY A 163 -15.13 15.10 -15.49
C GLY A 163 -15.58 13.83 -14.77
N ILE A 164 -14.94 12.70 -15.07
CA ILE A 164 -15.23 11.42 -14.40
C ILE A 164 -14.93 11.51 -12.91
N THR A 165 -13.77 12.06 -12.53
CA THR A 165 -13.36 12.21 -11.13
C THR A 165 -14.30 13.16 -10.38
N GLY A 166 -14.67 14.29 -11.00
CA GLY A 166 -15.65 15.22 -10.42
C GLY A 166 -17.01 14.57 -10.19
N ALA A 167 -17.51 13.82 -11.16
CA ALA A 167 -18.76 13.07 -11.03
C ALA A 167 -18.68 12.03 -9.91
N LEU A 168 -17.62 11.20 -9.89
CA LEU A 168 -17.38 10.20 -8.85
C LEU A 168 -17.28 10.83 -7.45
N PHE A 169 -16.61 11.98 -7.32
CA PHE A 169 -16.48 12.69 -6.04
C PHE A 169 -17.83 13.22 -5.56
N SER A 170 -18.60 13.84 -6.45
CA SER A 170 -19.95 14.34 -6.11
C SER A 170 -20.91 13.21 -5.71
N LEU A 171 -20.78 12.04 -6.34
CA LEU A 171 -21.58 10.87 -6.03
C LEU A 171 -21.12 10.24 -4.71
N SER A 172 -19.82 10.15 -4.49
CA SER A 172 -19.24 9.66 -3.22
C SER A 172 -19.69 10.51 -2.04
N ALA A 173 -19.68 11.84 -2.18
CA ALA A 173 -20.12 12.76 -1.13
C ALA A 173 -21.61 12.60 -0.81
N ARG A 174 -22.46 12.36 -1.83
CA ARG A 174 -23.89 12.06 -1.64
C ARG A 174 -24.09 10.70 -0.99
N ASN A 175 -23.46 9.66 -1.53
CA ASN A 175 -23.55 8.30 -1.00
C ASN A 175 -23.06 8.21 0.45
N ALA A 176 -22.03 8.97 0.83
CA ALA A 176 -21.57 9.03 2.21
C ALA A 176 -22.63 9.59 3.17
N ARG A 177 -23.42 10.59 2.74
CA ARG A 177 -24.55 11.12 3.52
C ARG A 177 -25.67 10.09 3.62
N ASP A 178 -26.07 9.51 2.49
CA ASP A 178 -27.14 8.52 2.45
C ASP A 178 -26.81 7.28 3.30
N VAL A 179 -25.57 6.80 3.23
CA VAL A 179 -25.09 5.70 4.08
C VAL A 179 -25.07 6.11 5.56
N SER A 180 -24.62 7.33 5.88
CA SER A 180 -24.63 7.84 7.26
C SER A 180 -26.06 7.93 7.82
N ASP A 181 -27.01 8.44 7.05
CA ASP A 181 -28.41 8.57 7.46
C ASP A 181 -29.09 7.21 7.57
N ALA A 182 -28.79 6.28 6.65
CA ALA A 182 -29.25 4.89 6.72
C ALA A 182 -28.66 4.13 7.92
N MET A 183 -27.42 4.41 8.31
CA MET A 183 -26.83 3.84 9.52
C MET A 183 -27.51 4.40 10.77
N ARG A 184 -27.70 5.73 10.83
CA ARG A 184 -28.37 6.39 11.95
C ARG A 184 -29.82 5.90 12.13
N SER A 185 -30.57 5.71 11.04
CA SER A 185 -31.95 5.21 11.12
C SER A 185 -32.05 3.75 11.58
N ARG A 186 -30.99 2.96 11.37
CA ARG A 186 -30.86 1.58 11.87
C ARG A 186 -30.32 1.49 13.30
N GLY A 187 -30.12 2.62 13.98
CA GLY A 187 -29.65 2.68 15.37
C GLY A 187 -28.14 2.48 15.54
N PHE A 188 -27.34 2.75 14.51
CA PHE A 188 -25.87 2.71 14.57
C PHE A 188 -25.23 4.02 14.97
#